data_AF-A0A1V2PV86-F1
#
_entry.id   AF-A0A1V2PV86-F1
#
_cell.length_a   1.000
_cell.length_b   1.000
_cell.length_c   1.000
_cell.angle_alpha   90.00
_cell.angle_beta   90.00
_cell.angle_gamma   90.00
#
_symmetry.space_group_name_H-M   'P 1'
#
loop_
_entity.id
_entity.type
_entity.pdbx_description
1 polymer ?
#
loop_
_entity_poly.entity_id
_entity_poly.type
_entity_poly.pdbx_seq_one_letter_code
_entity_poly.pdbx_strand_id
1 'polypeptide(L)'
;MGLLDVVDYQDSYVVIGSPGLRAGRSADALAALAFGSVPRLRGVVAALQRCVLRLRLDASSSAPLSGWKRLRDEPDEAVYGVDGTLLVLRLVVSATAAKIQVSTLVRFDKPAGRLLWAVAGPVHRVVARVVLHRGIDAARRENTRPA
;
A
#
# COMPACT_ATOMS: atom_id res chain seq x y z
N MET A 1 -18.31 6.03 3.17
CA MET A 1 -17.95 7.14 2.25
C MET A 1 -16.85 6.64 1.34
N GLY A 2 -17.13 6.56 0.03
CA GLY A 2 -16.30 5.87 -0.96
C GLY A 2 -14.91 6.46 -1.12
N LEU A 3 -13.91 5.59 -1.09
CA LEU A 3 -12.49 5.92 -1.31
C LEU A 3 -12.24 6.48 -2.72
N LEU A 4 -13.03 6.01 -3.67
CA LEU A 4 -13.20 6.52 -5.02
C LEU A 4 -14.69 6.56 -5.31
N ASP A 5 -15.09 7.52 -6.14
CA ASP A 5 -16.41 7.64 -6.74
C ASP A 5 -16.66 6.55 -7.81
N VAL A 6 -15.60 6.14 -8.51
CA VAL A 6 -15.60 5.05 -9.50
C VAL A 6 -14.37 4.16 -9.30
N VAL A 7 -14.54 2.84 -9.42
CA VAL A 7 -13.45 1.86 -9.35
C VAL A 7 -13.43 1.04 -10.65
N ASP A 8 -12.44 1.28 -11.50
CA ASP A 8 -12.25 0.58 -12.78
C ASP A 8 -11.41 -0.69 -12.63
N TYR A 9 -10.56 -0.75 -11.60
CA TYR A 9 -9.78 -1.93 -11.23
C TYR A 9 -9.65 -2.03 -9.72
N GLN A 10 -9.73 -3.26 -9.21
CA GLN A 10 -9.47 -3.58 -7.82
C GLN A 10 -8.66 -4.87 -7.71
N ASP A 11 -7.70 -4.89 -6.79
CA ASP A 11 -7.17 -6.13 -6.23
C ASP A 11 -7.11 -6.08 -4.71
N SER A 12 -7.05 -7.25 -4.09
CA SER A 12 -6.90 -7.37 -2.65
C SER A 12 -6.08 -8.60 -2.30
N TYR A 13 -5.23 -8.45 -1.29
CA TYR A 13 -4.38 -9.49 -0.75
C TYR A 13 -4.56 -9.53 0.75
N VAL A 14 -4.86 -10.71 1.27
CA VAL A 14 -4.96 -10.98 2.70
C VAL A 14 -3.87 -11.95 3.05
N VAL A 15 -3.16 -11.68 4.14
CA VAL A 15 -2.30 -12.67 4.76
C VAL A 15 -2.71 -12.84 6.21
N ILE A 16 -2.89 -14.10 6.59
CA ILE A 16 -3.23 -14.50 7.95
C ILE A 16 -1.92 -14.67 8.71
N GLY A 17 -1.78 -13.91 9.80
CA GLY A 17 -0.70 -14.06 10.75
C GLY A 17 -1.12 -14.83 11.99
N SER A 18 -0.23 -14.84 12.97
CA SER A 18 -0.49 -15.43 14.28
C SER A 18 -1.40 -14.52 15.11
N PRO A 19 -2.14 -15.06 16.12
CA PRO A 19 -2.77 -14.24 17.14
C PRO A 19 -1.75 -13.27 17.74
N GLY A 20 -2.10 -11.98 17.82
CA GLY A 20 -1.19 -10.94 18.31
C GLY A 20 -0.27 -10.33 17.25
N LEU A 21 -0.46 -10.64 15.95
CA LEU A 21 0.26 -10.00 14.84
C LEU A 21 0.32 -8.48 14.98
N ARG A 22 -0.83 -7.87 15.30
CA ARG A 22 -0.96 -6.43 15.45
C ARG A 22 -0.30 -5.91 16.74
N ALA A 23 -0.30 -6.68 17.82
CA ALA A 23 0.25 -6.32 19.14
C ALA A 23 -0.04 -4.86 19.55
N GLY A 24 -1.29 -4.40 19.35
CA GLY A 24 -1.70 -3.02 19.65
C GLY A 24 -1.28 -1.94 18.65
N ARG A 25 -0.44 -2.23 17.65
CA ARG A 25 -0.04 -1.27 16.61
C ARG A 25 -1.21 -0.83 15.74
N SER A 26 -1.16 0.35 15.14
CA SER A 26 -2.14 0.76 14.11
C SER A 26 -1.88 0.05 12.78
N ALA A 27 -2.87 0.10 11.88
CA ALA A 27 -2.71 -0.34 10.49
C ALA A 27 -1.59 0.44 9.77
N ASP A 28 -1.47 1.75 10.02
CA ASP A 28 -0.39 2.58 9.46
C ASP A 28 0.99 2.15 9.95
N ALA A 29 1.13 1.84 11.24
CA ALA A 29 2.40 1.36 11.79
C ALA A 29 2.81 0.00 11.19
N LEU A 30 1.85 -0.90 10.98
CA LEU A 30 2.11 -2.17 10.29
C LEU A 30 2.48 -1.96 8.82
N ALA A 31 1.83 -1.01 8.14
CA ALA A 31 2.19 -0.63 6.78
C ALA A 31 3.63 -0.08 6.72
N ALA A 32 4.00 0.78 7.66
CA ALA A 32 5.36 1.33 7.75
C ALA A 32 6.41 0.23 7.96
N LEU A 33 6.15 -0.73 8.84
CA LEU A 33 7.01 -1.91 9.02
C LEU A 33 7.11 -2.73 7.73
N ALA A 34 5.99 -2.97 7.05
CA ALA A 34 5.97 -3.72 5.79
C ALA A 34 6.79 -3.06 4.69
N PHE A 35 6.59 -1.75 4.46
CA PHE A 35 7.37 -1.00 3.47
C PHE A 35 8.85 -0.87 3.87
N GLY A 36 9.14 -0.72 5.16
CA GLY A 36 10.50 -0.69 5.69
C GLY A 36 11.25 -2.02 5.52
N SER A 37 10.54 -3.15 5.52
CA SER A 37 11.12 -4.50 5.42
C SER A 37 11.64 -4.88 4.03
N VAL A 38 11.37 -4.07 2.99
CA VAL A 38 11.75 -4.35 1.61
C VAL A 38 12.60 -3.24 0.97
N PRO A 39 13.79 -2.90 1.53
CA PRO A 39 14.63 -1.83 1.00
C PRO A 39 15.05 -2.06 -0.45
N ARG A 40 15.22 -3.33 -0.87
CA ARG A 40 15.56 -3.69 -2.27
C ARG A 40 14.44 -3.40 -3.27
N LEU A 41 13.18 -3.32 -2.81
CA LEU A 41 12.04 -2.98 -3.67
C LEU A 41 11.77 -1.48 -3.75
N ARG A 42 12.47 -0.65 -2.96
CA ARG A 42 12.30 0.81 -3.00
C ARG A 42 12.51 1.38 -4.40
N GLY A 43 13.51 0.89 -5.15
CA GLY A 43 13.75 1.34 -6.53
C GLY A 43 12.62 0.96 -7.49
N VAL A 44 12.07 -0.25 -7.36
CA VAL A 44 10.94 -0.71 -8.18
C VAL A 44 9.66 0.04 -7.84
N VAL A 45 9.38 0.20 -6.54
CA VAL A 45 8.25 1.01 -6.04
C VAL A 45 8.40 2.44 -6.53
N ALA A 46 9.59 3.05 -6.41
CA ALA A 46 9.87 4.39 -6.91
C ALA A 46 9.75 4.51 -8.43
N ALA A 47 10.12 3.47 -9.19
CA ALA A 47 9.95 3.44 -10.64
C ALA A 47 8.48 3.33 -11.05
N LEU A 48 7.71 2.43 -10.43
CA LEU A 48 6.26 2.31 -10.63
C LEU A 48 5.55 3.61 -10.24
N GLN A 49 5.93 4.16 -9.09
CA GLN A 49 5.54 5.48 -8.64
C GLN A 49 5.89 6.50 -9.72
N ARG A 50 7.11 6.61 -10.23
CA ARG A 50 7.46 7.59 -11.25
C ARG A 50 6.72 7.37 -12.58
N CYS A 51 6.36 6.15 -12.94
CA CYS A 51 5.53 5.85 -14.11
C CYS A 51 4.08 6.33 -13.93
N VAL A 52 3.54 6.27 -12.71
CA VAL A 52 2.16 6.65 -12.37
C VAL A 52 2.04 8.12 -11.91
N LEU A 53 3.00 8.58 -11.10
CA LEU A 53 3.13 9.86 -10.39
C LEU A 53 3.96 10.91 -11.12
N ARG A 54 4.42 10.68 -12.36
CA ARG A 54 5.06 11.71 -13.22
C ARG A 54 4.19 12.95 -13.50
N LEU A 55 3.09 13.11 -12.76
CA LEU A 55 1.97 13.99 -12.98
C LEU A 55 1.57 14.78 -11.72
N ARG A 56 2.07 14.43 -10.52
CA ARG A 56 2.11 15.28 -9.31
C ARG A 56 2.70 14.48 -8.14
N LEU A 57 3.89 14.85 -7.69
CA LEU A 57 4.46 14.36 -6.44
C LEU A 57 4.33 15.47 -5.41
N ASP A 58 3.67 15.17 -4.29
CA ASP A 58 3.66 16.07 -3.15
C ASP A 58 4.90 15.75 -2.30
N ALA A 59 5.88 16.67 -2.30
CA ALA A 59 7.16 16.46 -1.63
C ALA A 59 7.05 16.45 -0.09
N SER A 60 5.87 16.79 0.46
CA SER A 60 5.62 16.96 1.89
C SER A 60 4.88 15.80 2.57
N SER A 61 4.86 14.60 1.99
CA SER A 61 4.09 13.51 2.60
C SER A 61 4.82 12.75 3.71
N SER A 62 4.15 12.62 4.86
CA SER A 62 4.51 11.77 6.01
C SER A 62 4.06 10.31 5.86
N ALA A 63 3.50 9.91 4.72
CA ALA A 63 3.10 8.54 4.47
C ALA A 63 4.32 7.59 4.43
N PRO A 64 4.15 6.31 4.82
CA PRO A 64 5.22 5.32 4.74
C PRO A 64 5.81 5.13 3.34
N LEU A 65 5.01 5.42 2.31
CA LEU A 65 5.43 5.49 0.93
C LEU A 65 5.68 6.95 0.54
N SER A 66 6.94 7.28 0.25
CA SER A 66 7.31 8.61 -0.25
C SER A 66 6.48 8.98 -1.50
N GLY A 67 5.93 10.20 -1.52
CA GLY A 67 5.11 10.72 -2.62
C GLY A 67 3.63 10.31 -2.61
N TRP A 68 3.18 9.50 -1.65
CA TRP A 68 1.77 9.13 -1.48
C TRP A 68 1.13 9.97 -0.39
N LYS A 69 -0.14 10.35 -0.48
CA LYS A 69 -0.84 11.07 0.60
C LYS A 69 -1.47 10.09 1.56
N ARG A 70 -1.38 10.30 2.88
CA ARG A 70 -2.25 9.59 3.84
C ARG A 70 -3.62 10.26 3.81
N LEU A 71 -4.64 9.51 3.39
CA LEU A 71 -6.02 9.99 3.27
C LEU A 71 -6.86 9.63 4.49
N ARG A 72 -6.50 8.56 5.19
CA ARG A 72 -7.15 8.10 6.43
C ARG A 72 -6.12 7.39 7.30
N ASP A 73 -6.25 7.59 8.60
CA ASP A 73 -5.42 6.99 9.63
C ASP A 73 -6.31 6.59 10.81
N GLU A 74 -6.92 5.41 10.71
CA GLU A 74 -7.72 4.79 11.75
C GLU A 74 -6.92 3.63 12.39
N PRO A 75 -7.26 3.20 13.61
CA PRO A 75 -6.48 2.17 14.29
C PRO A 75 -6.36 0.87 13.46
N ASP A 76 -7.44 0.43 12.86
CA ASP A 76 -7.55 -0.81 12.07
C ASP A 76 -7.52 -0.59 10.55
N GLU A 77 -7.51 0.66 10.09
CA GLU A 77 -7.49 1.00 8.66
C GLU A 77 -6.62 2.23 8.36
N ALA A 78 -5.70 2.10 7.43
CA ALA A 78 -4.94 3.22 6.88
C ALA A 78 -5.18 3.29 5.36
N VAL A 79 -5.36 4.50 4.84
CA VAL A 79 -5.59 4.71 3.41
C VAL A 79 -4.52 5.64 2.87
N TYR A 80 -3.91 5.22 1.77
CA TYR A 80 -2.94 6.02 1.04
C TYR A 80 -3.44 6.31 -0.37
N GLY A 81 -3.18 7.52 -0.84
CA GLY A 81 -3.66 8.04 -2.12
C GLY A 81 -2.54 8.50 -3.01
N VAL A 82 -2.70 8.23 -4.30
CA VAL A 82 -1.89 8.75 -5.39
C VAL A 82 -2.83 9.32 -6.44
N ASP A 83 -2.66 10.60 -6.75
CA ASP A 83 -3.45 11.30 -7.76
C ASP A 83 -2.54 11.59 -8.96
N GLY A 84 -2.79 10.95 -10.09
CA GLY A 84 -2.12 11.21 -11.36
C GLY A 84 -3.11 11.71 -12.42
N THR A 85 -2.62 12.30 -13.52
CA THR A 85 -3.50 12.74 -14.62
C THR A 85 -4.02 11.60 -15.51
N LEU A 86 -3.46 10.39 -15.41
CA LEU A 86 -3.91 9.21 -16.18
C LEU A 86 -4.80 8.30 -15.35
N LEU A 87 -4.52 8.20 -14.05
CA LEU A 87 -5.22 7.33 -13.12
C LEU A 87 -5.11 7.88 -11.70
N VAL A 88 -6.09 7.50 -10.89
CA VAL A 88 -6.13 7.74 -9.45
C VAL A 88 -6.03 6.39 -8.76
N LEU A 89 -5.14 6.28 -7.79
CA LEU A 89 -4.89 5.04 -7.05
C LEU A 89 -5.12 5.27 -5.55
N ARG A 90 -5.77 4.31 -4.92
CA ARG A 90 -5.94 4.22 -3.47
C ARG A 90 -5.41 2.88 -3.00
N LEU A 91 -4.64 2.88 -1.92
CA LEU A 91 -4.17 1.70 -1.22
C LEU A 91 -4.80 1.70 0.17
N VAL A 92 -5.63 0.72 0.44
CA VAL A 92 -6.28 0.52 1.74
C VAL A 92 -5.53 -0.60 2.45
N VAL A 93 -4.98 -0.30 3.61
CA VAL A 93 -4.38 -1.29 4.49
C VAL A 93 -5.30 -1.45 5.68
N SER A 94 -5.84 -2.65 5.87
CA SER A 94 -6.61 -2.96 7.07
C SER A 94 -5.95 -4.07 7.88
N ALA A 95 -5.99 -3.93 9.20
CA ALA A 95 -5.29 -4.83 10.11
C ALA A 95 -6.17 -5.18 11.32
N THR A 96 -6.31 -6.48 11.55
CA THR A 96 -6.96 -7.03 12.75
C THR A 96 -5.90 -7.72 13.61
N ALA A 97 -6.32 -8.32 14.73
CA ALA A 97 -5.42 -9.07 15.62
C ALA A 97 -4.68 -10.23 14.92
N ALA A 98 -5.24 -10.82 13.85
CA ALA A 98 -4.73 -12.03 13.21
C ALA A 98 -4.53 -11.94 11.69
N LYS A 99 -4.93 -10.85 11.03
CA LYS A 99 -4.74 -10.69 9.58
C LYS A 99 -4.41 -9.25 9.21
N ILE A 100 -3.63 -9.11 8.14
CA ILE A 100 -3.43 -7.84 7.44
C ILE A 100 -3.93 -8.03 6.01
N GLN A 101 -4.67 -7.03 5.53
CA GLN A 101 -5.19 -6.95 4.19
C GLN A 101 -4.71 -5.68 3.53
N VAL A 102 -4.36 -5.79 2.25
CA VAL A 102 -4.01 -4.66 1.40
C VAL A 102 -4.92 -4.72 0.19
N SER A 103 -5.63 -3.63 -0.09
CA SER A 103 -6.49 -3.50 -1.27
C SER A 103 -6.03 -2.32 -2.11
N THR A 104 -5.84 -2.54 -3.40
CA THR A 104 -5.53 -1.47 -4.35
C THR A 104 -6.76 -1.20 -5.21
N LEU A 105 -7.20 0.05 -5.21
CA LEU A 105 -8.31 0.55 -6.01
C LEU A 105 -7.76 1.54 -7.03
N VAL A 106 -8.20 1.42 -8.28
CA VAL A 106 -7.75 2.29 -9.37
C VAL A 106 -8.95 2.80 -10.16
N ARG A 107 -8.94 4.10 -10.42
CA ARG A 107 -9.81 4.78 -11.37
C ARG A 107 -8.97 5.25 -12.56
N PHE A 108 -9.42 5.02 -13.78
CA PHE A 108 -8.75 5.50 -14.99
C PHE A 108 -9.39 6.80 -15.46
N ASP A 109 -8.67 7.91 -15.34
CA ASP A 109 -9.16 9.21 -15.81
C ASP A 109 -8.99 9.37 -17.33
N LYS A 110 -8.10 8.58 -17.95
CA LYS A 110 -7.86 8.58 -19.41
C LYS A 110 -7.64 7.17 -19.97
N PRO A 111 -7.90 6.91 -21.27
CA PRO A 111 -7.66 5.61 -21.90
C PRO A 111 -6.21 5.10 -21.76
N ALA A 112 -5.24 6.01 -21.82
CA ALA A 112 -3.83 5.69 -21.60
C ALA A 112 -3.54 5.17 -20.17
N GLY A 113 -4.38 5.51 -19.18
CA GLY A 113 -4.29 4.96 -17.83
C GLY A 113 -4.53 3.45 -17.78
N ARG A 114 -5.48 2.95 -18.57
CA ARG A 114 -5.73 1.50 -18.70
C ARG A 114 -4.54 0.79 -19.32
N LEU A 115 -3.91 1.36 -20.36
CA LEU A 115 -2.71 0.79 -20.99
C LEU A 115 -1.52 0.79 -20.04
N LEU A 116 -1.29 1.90 -19.33
CA LEU A 116 -0.27 1.97 -18.29
C LEU A 116 -0.49 0.90 -17.22
N TRP A 117 -1.73 0.73 -16.76
CA TRP A 117 -2.06 -0.26 -15.73
C TRP A 117 -1.96 -1.70 -16.23
N ALA A 118 -2.18 -1.96 -17.53
CA ALA A 118 -1.96 -3.29 -18.10
C ALA A 118 -0.48 -3.75 -17.95
N VAL A 119 0.46 -2.79 -17.96
CA VAL A 119 1.89 -3.06 -17.75
C VAL A 119 2.28 -3.00 -16.27
N ALA A 120 1.82 -1.97 -15.55
CA ALA A 120 2.19 -1.74 -14.15
C ALA A 120 1.49 -2.71 -13.17
N GLY A 121 0.25 -3.11 -13.47
CA GLY A 121 -0.59 -3.96 -12.62
C GLY A 121 0.04 -5.31 -12.26
N PRO A 122 0.58 -6.09 -13.22
CA PRO A 122 1.31 -7.32 -12.91
C PRO A 122 2.47 -7.12 -11.93
N VAL A 123 3.29 -6.08 -12.14
CA VAL A 123 4.43 -5.77 -11.26
C VAL A 123 3.94 -5.32 -9.88
N HIS A 124 2.93 -4.45 -9.83
CA HIS A 124 2.26 -4.04 -8.60
C HIS A 124 1.79 -5.24 -7.77
N ARG A 125 1.14 -6.22 -8.41
CA ARG A 125 0.65 -7.43 -7.71
C ARG A 125 1.77 -8.22 -7.05
N VAL A 126 2.90 -8.38 -7.73
CA VAL A 126 4.07 -9.06 -7.16
C VAL A 126 4.64 -8.27 -5.98
N VAL A 127 4.82 -6.96 -6.15
CA VAL A 127 5.35 -6.08 -5.10
C VAL A 127 4.44 -6.08 -3.88
N ALA A 128 3.13 -5.93 -4.05
CA ALA A 128 2.14 -5.92 -2.98
C ALA A 128 2.20 -7.21 -2.13
N ARG A 129 2.25 -8.38 -2.79
CA ARG A 129 2.40 -9.67 -2.09
C ARG A 129 3.71 -9.75 -1.31
N VAL A 130 4.83 -9.37 -1.93
CA VAL A 130 6.14 -9.46 -1.27
C VAL A 130 6.21 -8.52 -0.06
N VAL A 131 5.75 -7.27 -0.21
CA VAL A 131 5.68 -6.29 0.89
C VAL A 131 4.85 -6.85 2.05
N LEU A 132 3.67 -7.40 1.75
CA LEU A 132 2.76 -7.90 2.79
C LEU A 132 3.34 -9.10 3.54
N HIS A 133 3.92 -10.07 2.84
CA HIS A 133 4.59 -11.21 3.47
C HIS A 133 5.77 -10.78 4.34
N ARG A 134 6.64 -9.91 3.81
CA ARG A 134 7.82 -9.43 4.53
C ARG A 134 7.46 -8.57 5.74
N GLY A 135 6.37 -7.82 5.66
CA GLY A 135 5.83 -7.05 6.78
C GLY A 135 5.34 -7.91 7.93
N ILE A 136 4.68 -9.04 7.64
CA ILE A 136 4.28 -10.00 8.68
C ILE A 136 5.50 -10.61 9.36
N ASP A 137 6.51 -11.00 8.58
CA ASP A 137 7.74 -11.52 9.16
C ASP A 137 8.45 -10.48 10.03
N ALA A 138 8.42 -9.20 9.62
CA ALA A 138 8.98 -8.10 10.40
C ALA A 138 8.21 -7.88 11.72
N ALA A 139 6.87 -7.82 11.66
CA ALA A 139 6.02 -7.68 12.83
C ALA A 139 6.22 -8.85 13.83
N ARG A 140 6.35 -10.08 13.33
CA ARG A 140 6.65 -11.26 14.16
C ARG A 140 8.01 -11.15 14.87
N ARG A 141 9.05 -10.75 14.15
CA ARG A 141 10.41 -10.58 14.72
C ARG A 141 10.42 -9.52 15.82
N GLU A 142 9.69 -8.43 15.62
CA GLU A 142 9.65 -7.36 16.60
C GLU A 142 8.85 -7.75 17.84
N ASN A 143 7.78 -8.54 17.69
CA ASN A 143 7.01 -9.09 18.82
C ASN A 143 7.78 -10.14 19.65
N THR A 144 8.83 -10.74 19.08
CA THR A 144 9.64 -11.78 19.75
C THR A 144 10.95 -11.23 20.34
N ARG A 145 11.26 -9.95 20.12
CA ARG A 145 12.44 -9.30 20.68
C ARG A 145 12.19 -8.99 22.16
N PRO A 146 13.02 -9.46 23.10
CA PRO A 146 12.90 -9.06 24.50
C PRO A 146 13.16 -7.55 24.63
N ALA A 147 12.37 -6.90 25.49
CA ALA A 147 12.48 -5.47 25.80
C ALA A 147 13.84 -5.12 26.43
#